data_AF-A0A179F4S0-F1
#
_entry.id   AF-A0A179F4S0-F1
#
_cell.length_a   1.000
_cell.length_b   1.000
_cell.length_c   1.000
_cell.angle_alpha   90.00
_cell.angle_beta   90.00
_cell.angle_gamma   90.00
#
_symmetry.space_group_name_H-M   'P 1'
#
loop_
_entity.id
_entity.type
_entity.pdbx_description
1 polymer ?
#
loop_
_entity_poly.entity_id
_entity_poly.type
_entity_poly.pdbx_seq_one_letter_code
_entity_poly.pdbx_strand_id
1 'polypeptide(L)'
;MPLEISREPKHYQLAFEACAMAAFAKDAVDSKYCNCLAIAKYGLALRAIHDALGATAMVQKDATLASVLLLALFECINPTTGGVRGWYKHIIGAMNLVKERIRQKSAKQIAHSLFISVRTQMVLHSLVTLSGDDDEVWWPQDNITHKYTLTQKLCAEASSLGAKAKTLLDHPRNEEYARELFKKCQDHDRRCKNWWESSFANTQHRIAWTDRVLGSEHNRFQPLMLWNMLLHARVLLNMSIVRCVACIYEPKKNDYKTSTEYAQAFLELQSLISNITISFQQRKEMISALGGYFMTWPLALMLSSKRLQESQRAVFNDQLKYIGKKYLGICHAFVAPMARLEEQEQHPFGSPKMLWTAPNRVEQYPY
;
A
#
# COMPACT_ATOMS: atom_id res chain seq x y z
N MET A 1 -10.59 -33.45 -4.95
CA MET A 1 -11.89 -32.89 -4.50
C MET A 1 -12.17 -31.66 -5.35
N PRO A 2 -13.20 -31.65 -6.21
CA PRO A 2 -13.53 -30.47 -7.01
C PRO A 2 -14.00 -29.36 -6.08
N LEU A 3 -13.52 -28.13 -6.28
CA LEU A 3 -14.01 -26.94 -5.57
C LEU A 3 -15.50 -26.74 -5.92
N GLU A 4 -16.41 -26.91 -4.95
CA GLU A 4 -17.85 -26.65 -5.13
C GLU A 4 -18.14 -25.13 -5.25
N ILE A 5 -17.65 -24.50 -6.32
CA ILE A 5 -17.96 -23.09 -6.63
C ILE A 5 -19.44 -22.91 -7.00
N SER A 6 -20.14 -23.99 -7.41
CA SER A 6 -21.51 -23.96 -7.91
C SER A 6 -22.58 -23.62 -6.87
N ARG A 7 -22.28 -23.72 -5.57
CA ARG A 7 -23.20 -23.35 -4.46
C ARG A 7 -23.06 -21.89 -4.02
N GLU A 8 -22.01 -21.21 -4.46
CA GLU A 8 -21.76 -19.83 -4.06
C GLU A 8 -22.63 -18.83 -4.84
N PRO A 9 -22.93 -17.65 -4.27
CA PRO A 9 -23.66 -16.61 -4.99
C PRO A 9 -23.00 -16.20 -6.31
N LYS A 10 -23.83 -15.86 -7.30
CA LYS A 10 -23.39 -15.54 -8.67
C LYS A 10 -22.31 -14.45 -8.74
N HIS A 11 -22.41 -13.41 -7.91
CA HIS A 11 -21.41 -12.34 -7.86
C HIS A 11 -20.03 -12.83 -7.43
N TYR A 12 -19.97 -13.80 -6.51
CA TYR A 12 -18.72 -14.41 -6.08
C TYR A 12 -18.09 -15.27 -7.17
N GLN A 13 -18.89 -16.12 -7.80
CA GLN A 13 -18.43 -16.95 -8.92
C GLN A 13 -17.84 -16.09 -10.04
N LEU A 14 -18.57 -15.04 -10.45
CA LEU A 14 -18.12 -14.13 -11.52
C LEU A 14 -16.86 -13.35 -11.15
N ALA A 15 -16.74 -12.87 -9.90
CA ALA A 15 -15.54 -12.16 -9.45
C ALA A 15 -14.33 -13.10 -9.39
N PHE A 16 -14.52 -14.33 -8.92
CA PHE A 16 -13.49 -15.36 -8.91
C PHE A 16 -13.04 -15.73 -10.34
N GLU A 17 -13.98 -15.99 -11.24
CA GLU A 17 -13.71 -16.27 -12.65
C GLU A 17 -12.96 -15.11 -13.33
N ALA A 18 -13.33 -13.86 -13.04
CA ALA A 18 -12.65 -12.70 -13.58
C ALA A 18 -11.17 -12.68 -13.16
N CYS A 19 -10.87 -12.87 -11.87
CA CYS A 19 -9.51 -12.96 -11.35
C CYS A 19 -8.74 -14.15 -11.94
N ALA A 20 -9.39 -15.32 -12.01
CA ALA A 20 -8.77 -16.53 -12.55
C ALA A 20 -8.42 -16.35 -14.03
N MET A 21 -9.32 -15.80 -14.83
CA MET A 21 -9.07 -15.52 -16.26
C MET A 21 -8.01 -14.45 -16.45
N ALA A 22 -8.01 -13.39 -15.63
CA ALA A 22 -6.98 -12.36 -15.68
C ALA A 22 -5.60 -12.94 -15.35
N ALA A 23 -5.52 -13.82 -14.36
CA ALA A 23 -4.27 -14.51 -14.01
C ALA A 23 -3.85 -15.52 -15.10
N PHE A 24 -4.79 -16.26 -15.69
CA PHE A 24 -4.52 -17.28 -16.70
C PHE A 24 -4.15 -16.71 -18.07
N ALA A 25 -4.69 -15.53 -18.42
CA ALA A 25 -4.35 -14.83 -19.66
C ALA A 25 -2.83 -14.58 -19.84
N LYS A 26 -2.05 -14.72 -18.76
CA LYS A 26 -0.60 -14.57 -18.72
C LYS A 26 0.16 -15.66 -19.48
N ASP A 27 -0.25 -16.92 -19.37
CA ASP A 27 0.46 -18.08 -19.91
C ASP A 27 -0.27 -18.73 -21.10
N ALA A 28 -1.45 -18.21 -21.44
CA ALA A 28 -2.26 -18.70 -22.52
C ALA A 28 -1.72 -18.23 -23.89
N VAL A 29 -1.69 -19.17 -24.86
CA VAL A 29 -1.41 -18.88 -26.27
C VAL A 29 -2.35 -17.79 -26.80
N ASP A 30 -3.60 -17.76 -26.31
CA ASP A 30 -4.63 -16.77 -26.67
C ASP A 30 -4.84 -15.70 -25.58
N SER A 31 -3.75 -15.11 -25.08
CA SER A 31 -3.76 -14.07 -24.03
C SER A 31 -4.80 -12.94 -24.25
N LYS A 32 -4.99 -12.50 -25.51
CA LYS A 32 -5.97 -11.45 -25.86
C LYS A 32 -7.41 -11.90 -25.58
N TYR A 33 -7.77 -13.13 -25.93
CA TYR A 33 -9.10 -13.67 -25.72
C TYR A 33 -9.39 -13.85 -24.22
N CYS A 34 -8.45 -14.43 -23.47
CA CYS A 34 -8.57 -14.58 -22.02
C CYS A 34 -8.73 -13.23 -21.31
N ASN A 35 -8.01 -12.20 -21.74
CA ASN A 35 -8.18 -10.83 -21.22
C ASN A 35 -9.57 -10.25 -21.51
N CYS A 36 -10.09 -10.41 -22.73
CA CYS A 36 -11.45 -9.98 -23.07
C CYS A 36 -12.49 -10.70 -22.19
N LEU A 37 -12.32 -12.00 -21.98
CA LEU A 37 -13.20 -12.78 -21.11
C LEU A 37 -13.11 -12.34 -19.65
N ALA A 38 -11.91 -12.08 -19.14
CA ALA A 38 -11.69 -11.57 -17.79
C ALA A 38 -12.43 -10.24 -17.56
N ILE A 39 -12.31 -9.30 -18.49
CA ILE A 39 -13.03 -8.00 -18.45
C ILE A 39 -14.55 -8.21 -18.52
N ALA A 40 -15.03 -9.10 -19.40
CA ALA A 40 -16.46 -9.41 -19.50
C ALA A 40 -17.03 -9.98 -18.18
N LYS A 41 -16.30 -10.91 -17.55
CA LYS A 41 -16.66 -11.49 -16.25
C LYS A 41 -16.61 -10.45 -15.13
N TYR A 42 -15.61 -9.58 -15.11
CA TYR A 42 -15.53 -8.45 -14.19
C TYR A 42 -16.75 -7.52 -14.31
N GLY A 43 -17.14 -7.15 -15.54
CA GLY A 43 -18.33 -6.33 -15.78
C GLY A 43 -19.64 -7.01 -15.35
N LEU A 44 -19.75 -8.33 -15.52
CA LEU A 44 -20.88 -9.12 -15.02
C LEU A 44 -20.88 -9.18 -13.48
N ALA A 45 -19.72 -9.36 -12.86
CA ALA A 45 -19.58 -9.39 -11.41
C ALA A 45 -19.98 -8.05 -10.77
N LEU A 46 -19.59 -6.92 -11.38
CA LEU A 46 -20.00 -5.59 -10.92
C LEU A 46 -21.53 -5.43 -10.88
N ARG A 47 -22.23 -5.86 -11.94
CA ARG A 47 -23.70 -5.82 -11.98
C ARG A 47 -24.31 -6.72 -10.90
N ALA A 48 -23.82 -7.95 -10.79
CA ALA A 48 -24.33 -8.90 -9.80
C ALA A 48 -24.08 -8.44 -8.35
N ILE A 49 -22.94 -7.80 -8.06
CA ILE A 49 -22.68 -7.19 -6.75
C ILE A 49 -23.65 -6.04 -6.50
N HIS A 50 -23.83 -5.14 -7.47
CA HIS A 50 -24.76 -4.02 -7.32
C HIS A 50 -26.17 -4.50 -6.96
N ASP A 51 -26.67 -5.53 -7.65
CA ASP A 51 -27.97 -6.14 -7.34
C ASP A 51 -27.98 -6.77 -5.93
N ALA A 52 -26.90 -7.46 -5.54
CA ALA A 52 -26.76 -8.05 -4.21
C ALA A 52 -26.69 -6.99 -3.09
N LEU A 53 -26.09 -5.83 -3.35
CA LEU A 53 -26.03 -4.73 -2.38
C LEU A 53 -27.38 -4.08 -2.13
N GLY A 54 -28.32 -4.17 -3.09
CA GLY A 54 -29.70 -3.74 -2.91
C GLY A 54 -30.52 -4.63 -1.97
N ALA A 55 -30.05 -5.84 -1.66
CA ALA A 55 -30.73 -6.80 -0.79
C ALA A 55 -30.03 -6.94 0.56
N THR A 56 -30.68 -6.51 1.66
CA THR A 56 -30.13 -6.53 3.03
C THR A 56 -29.58 -7.90 3.43
N ALA A 57 -30.24 -9.00 3.04
CA ALA A 57 -29.79 -10.36 3.34
C ALA A 57 -28.43 -10.70 2.69
N MET A 58 -28.17 -10.19 1.48
CA MET A 58 -26.95 -10.47 0.72
C MET A 58 -25.78 -9.59 1.16
N VAL A 59 -26.05 -8.37 1.61
CA VAL A 59 -25.05 -7.47 2.23
C VAL A 59 -24.34 -8.14 3.41
N GLN A 60 -25.04 -8.99 4.14
CA GLN A 60 -24.52 -9.71 5.32
C GLN A 60 -23.70 -10.96 4.98
N LYS A 61 -23.72 -11.46 3.73
CA LYS A 61 -23.05 -12.71 3.34
C LYS A 61 -21.57 -12.52 3.08
N ASP A 62 -20.71 -13.36 3.67
CA ASP A 62 -19.26 -13.34 3.42
C ASP A 62 -18.86 -13.43 1.96
N ALA A 63 -19.59 -14.18 1.14
CA ALA A 63 -19.43 -14.21 -0.31
C ALA A 63 -19.47 -12.81 -0.94
N THR A 64 -20.35 -11.91 -0.47
CA THR A 64 -20.45 -10.53 -0.96
C THR A 64 -19.20 -9.72 -0.62
N LEU A 65 -18.70 -9.82 0.61
CA LEU A 65 -17.47 -9.14 1.01
C LEU A 65 -16.25 -9.69 0.27
N ALA A 66 -16.17 -11.02 0.15
CA ALA A 66 -15.13 -11.69 -0.61
C ALA A 66 -15.15 -11.30 -2.09
N SER A 67 -16.33 -11.15 -2.68
CA SER A 67 -16.49 -10.68 -4.07
C SER A 67 -15.91 -9.29 -4.25
N VAL A 68 -16.18 -8.35 -3.33
CA VAL A 68 -15.61 -7.00 -3.39
C VAL A 68 -14.08 -7.02 -3.29
N LEU A 69 -13.52 -7.86 -2.40
CA LEU A 69 -12.06 -8.06 -2.32
C LEU A 69 -11.48 -8.70 -3.59
N LEU A 70 -12.19 -9.63 -4.22
CA LEU A 70 -11.81 -10.20 -5.52
C LEU A 70 -11.85 -9.15 -6.63
N LEU A 71 -12.84 -8.26 -6.66
CA LEU A 71 -12.85 -7.14 -7.61
C LEU A 71 -11.70 -6.16 -7.37
N ALA A 72 -11.35 -5.91 -6.11
CA ALA A 72 -10.15 -5.13 -5.77
C ALA A 72 -8.89 -5.83 -6.31
N LEU A 73 -8.78 -7.15 -6.16
CA LEU A 73 -7.68 -7.95 -6.72
C LEU A 73 -7.70 -7.96 -8.25
N PHE A 74 -8.87 -7.97 -8.89
CA PHE A 74 -8.98 -7.86 -10.34
C PHE A 74 -8.41 -6.54 -10.82
N GLU A 75 -8.80 -5.42 -10.21
CA GLU A 75 -8.23 -4.10 -10.50
C GLU A 75 -6.73 -4.04 -10.21
N CYS A 76 -6.22 -4.94 -9.37
CA CYS A 76 -4.80 -5.09 -9.17
C CYS A 76 -4.08 -5.80 -10.31
N ILE A 77 -4.69 -6.85 -10.86
CA ILE A 77 -4.12 -7.67 -11.94
C ILE A 77 -4.32 -6.99 -13.29
N ASN A 78 -5.50 -6.42 -13.51
CA ASN A 78 -5.97 -5.82 -14.75
C ASN A 78 -6.70 -4.48 -14.47
N PRO A 79 -5.96 -3.39 -14.24
CA PRO A 79 -6.52 -2.08 -13.92
C PRO A 79 -7.41 -1.54 -15.05
N THR A 80 -8.71 -1.41 -14.79
CA THR A 80 -9.67 -0.93 -15.79
C THR A 80 -9.70 0.59 -15.89
N THR A 81 -9.29 1.26 -14.81
CA THR A 81 -9.27 2.73 -14.70
C THR A 81 -7.92 3.34 -15.05
N GLY A 82 -7.01 2.55 -15.62
CA GLY A 82 -5.65 2.99 -15.92
C GLY A 82 -4.88 3.42 -14.67
N GLY A 83 -5.19 2.86 -13.50
CA GLY A 83 -4.58 3.18 -12.22
C GLY A 83 -5.26 2.57 -11.01
N VAL A 84 -4.90 3.08 -9.83
CA VAL A 84 -5.32 2.54 -8.52
C VAL A 84 -6.73 2.97 -8.10
N ARG A 85 -7.39 3.82 -8.91
CA ARG A 85 -8.71 4.34 -8.61
C ARG A 85 -9.78 3.25 -8.53
N GLY A 86 -9.70 2.24 -9.40
CA GLY A 86 -10.57 1.07 -9.36
C GLY A 86 -10.43 0.31 -8.04
N TRP A 87 -9.18 0.04 -7.64
CA TRP A 87 -8.87 -0.57 -6.34
C TRP A 87 -9.40 0.27 -5.16
N TYR A 88 -9.15 1.59 -5.13
CA TYR A 88 -9.64 2.48 -4.06
C TYR A 88 -11.16 2.35 -3.85
N LYS A 89 -11.94 2.38 -4.94
CA LYS A 89 -13.39 2.28 -4.88
C LYS A 89 -13.85 0.98 -4.23
N HIS A 90 -13.22 -0.15 -4.57
CA HIS A 90 -13.54 -1.44 -3.97
C HIS A 90 -13.13 -1.53 -2.50
N ILE A 91 -11.99 -0.96 -2.11
CA ILE A 91 -11.58 -0.93 -0.70
C ILE A 91 -12.51 -0.08 0.14
N ILE A 92 -12.90 1.11 -0.33
CA ILE A 92 -13.90 1.96 0.35
C ILE A 92 -15.24 1.21 0.46
N GLY A 93 -15.67 0.54 -0.60
CA GLY A 93 -16.87 -0.29 -0.58
C GLY A 93 -16.80 -1.42 0.45
N ALA A 94 -15.67 -2.12 0.54
CA ALA A 94 -15.44 -3.17 1.53
C ALA A 94 -15.43 -2.63 2.98
N MET A 95 -14.84 -1.45 3.19
CA MET A 95 -14.86 -0.77 4.50
C MET A 95 -16.29 -0.47 4.94
N ASN A 96 -17.08 0.15 4.06
CA ASN A 96 -18.48 0.49 4.33
C ASN A 96 -19.32 -0.76 4.62
N LEU A 97 -19.09 -1.85 3.88
CA LEU A 97 -19.76 -3.14 4.12
C LEU A 97 -19.44 -3.70 5.51
N VAL A 98 -18.18 -3.70 5.93
CA VAL A 98 -17.79 -4.18 7.26
C VAL A 98 -18.45 -3.34 8.36
N LYS A 99 -18.42 -2.01 8.23
CA LYS A 99 -19.09 -1.11 9.19
C LYS A 99 -20.58 -1.39 9.29
N GLU A 100 -21.25 -1.58 8.16
CA GLU A 100 -22.67 -1.84 8.13
C GLU A 100 -23.03 -3.19 8.80
N ARG A 101 -22.26 -4.24 8.52
CA ARG A 101 -22.43 -5.54 9.20
C ARG A 101 -22.26 -5.43 10.71
N ILE A 102 -21.25 -4.68 11.16
CA ILE A 102 -20.99 -4.52 12.59
C ILE A 102 -22.10 -3.72 13.27
N ARG A 103 -22.60 -2.64 12.63
CA ARG A 103 -23.77 -1.88 13.11
C ARG A 103 -25.03 -2.74 13.23
N GLN A 104 -25.26 -3.61 12.27
CA GLN A 104 -26.39 -4.56 12.28
C GLN A 104 -26.20 -5.72 13.27
N LYS A 105 -25.16 -5.68 14.13
CA LYS A 105 -24.82 -6.70 15.14
C LYS A 105 -24.64 -8.11 14.58
N SER A 106 -24.40 -8.24 13.27
CA SER A 106 -24.08 -9.51 12.61
C SER A 106 -22.58 -9.85 12.67
N ALA A 107 -21.77 -9.03 13.36
CA ALA A 107 -20.32 -9.19 13.50
C ALA A 107 -19.89 -10.61 13.93
N LYS A 108 -20.76 -11.36 14.62
CA LYS A 108 -20.54 -12.78 14.97
C LYS A 108 -20.45 -13.73 13.76
N GLN A 109 -20.77 -13.26 12.55
CA GLN A 109 -20.77 -14.05 11.31
C GLN A 109 -19.73 -13.60 10.27
N ILE A 110 -19.02 -12.47 10.46
CA ILE A 110 -17.94 -12.13 9.53
C ILE A 110 -16.81 -13.13 9.75
N ALA A 111 -16.43 -13.88 8.72
CA ALA A 111 -15.23 -14.69 8.80
C ALA A 111 -14.05 -13.80 9.22
N HIS A 112 -13.42 -14.15 10.34
CA HIS A 112 -12.32 -13.38 10.92
C HIS A 112 -11.21 -13.06 9.90
N SER A 113 -10.93 -14.00 8.99
CA SER A 113 -9.99 -13.84 7.88
C SER A 113 -10.40 -12.76 6.87
N LEU A 114 -11.69 -12.61 6.57
CA LEU A 114 -12.19 -11.54 5.70
C LEU A 114 -12.08 -10.17 6.38
N PHE A 115 -12.43 -10.07 7.67
CA PHE A 115 -12.24 -8.83 8.43
C PHE A 115 -10.77 -8.39 8.43
N ILE A 116 -9.86 -9.33 8.75
CA ILE A 116 -8.41 -9.10 8.67
C ILE A 116 -8.00 -8.63 7.28
N SER A 117 -8.51 -9.26 6.22
CA SER A 117 -8.18 -8.91 4.84
C SER A 117 -8.63 -7.50 4.49
N VAL A 118 -9.87 -7.11 4.83
CA VAL A 118 -10.37 -5.75 4.62
C VAL A 118 -9.54 -4.74 5.40
N ARG A 119 -9.26 -4.99 6.68
CA ARG A 119 -8.45 -4.09 7.51
C ARG A 119 -7.05 -3.90 6.95
N THR A 120 -6.45 -4.95 6.38
CA THR A 120 -5.18 -4.87 5.67
C THR A 120 -5.24 -3.93 4.47
N GLN A 121 -6.26 -4.09 3.63
CA GLN A 121 -6.43 -3.25 2.45
C GLN A 121 -6.75 -1.81 2.84
N MET A 122 -7.53 -1.58 3.91
CA MET A 122 -7.77 -0.27 4.49
C MET A 122 -6.46 0.40 4.91
N VAL A 123 -5.61 -0.26 5.70
CA VAL A 123 -4.34 0.33 6.15
C VAL A 123 -3.41 0.63 4.98
N LEU A 124 -3.35 -0.25 3.97
CA LEU A 124 -2.62 0.02 2.74
C LEU A 124 -3.19 1.26 2.03
N HIS A 125 -4.51 1.35 1.89
CA HIS A 125 -5.19 2.50 1.30
C HIS A 125 -4.85 3.79 2.04
N SER A 126 -4.85 3.75 3.37
CA SER A 126 -4.50 4.88 4.23
C SER A 126 -3.06 5.35 4.04
N LEU A 127 -2.11 4.43 3.93
CA LEU A 127 -0.71 4.79 3.69
C LEU A 127 -0.53 5.46 2.32
N VAL A 128 -1.28 5.01 1.29
CA VAL A 128 -1.19 5.57 -0.08
C VAL A 128 -1.84 6.94 -0.17
N THR A 129 -3.06 7.05 0.34
CA THR A 129 -3.91 8.23 0.12
C THR A 129 -3.76 9.27 1.22
N LEU A 130 -3.07 8.92 2.31
CA LEU A 130 -3.03 9.71 3.55
C LEU A 130 -4.46 10.01 4.04
N SER A 131 -5.35 9.03 3.92
CA SER A 131 -6.72 9.08 4.46
C SER A 131 -6.89 8.01 5.52
N GLY A 132 -7.26 8.40 6.73
CA GLY A 132 -7.43 7.48 7.86
C GLY A 132 -8.90 7.21 8.15
N ASP A 133 -9.17 6.04 8.69
CA ASP A 133 -10.43 5.72 9.35
C ASP A 133 -10.12 5.35 10.80
N ASP A 134 -10.37 6.31 11.70
CA ASP A 134 -10.03 6.20 13.13
C ASP A 134 -11.13 5.48 13.94
N ASP A 135 -12.12 4.90 13.26
CA ASP A 135 -13.23 4.18 13.88
C ASP A 135 -12.73 2.97 14.70
N GLU A 136 -13.10 2.91 15.98
CA GLU A 136 -12.68 1.86 16.92
C GLU A 136 -13.10 0.45 16.47
N VAL A 137 -14.10 0.37 15.57
CA VAL A 137 -14.55 -0.86 14.93
C VAL A 137 -13.42 -1.68 14.30
N TRP A 138 -12.34 -1.03 13.87
CA TRP A 138 -11.19 -1.68 13.24
C TRP A 138 -10.21 -2.32 14.24
N TRP A 139 -10.31 -1.95 15.53
CA TRP A 139 -9.35 -2.29 16.56
C TRP A 139 -9.99 -2.98 17.78
N PRO A 140 -10.70 -4.11 17.58
CA PRO A 140 -11.35 -4.81 18.69
C PRO A 140 -10.33 -5.28 19.73
N GLN A 141 -10.70 -5.10 21.02
CA GLN A 141 -9.80 -5.22 22.18
C GLN A 141 -9.10 -6.58 22.30
N ASP A 142 -9.81 -7.66 21.98
CA ASP A 142 -9.31 -9.05 21.97
C ASP A 142 -8.16 -9.28 20.98
N ASN A 143 -8.08 -8.47 19.93
CA ASN A 143 -7.11 -8.62 18.85
C ASN A 143 -5.89 -7.70 18.98
N ILE A 144 -5.88 -6.74 19.91
CA ILE A 144 -4.82 -5.73 20.05
C ILE A 144 -3.47 -6.35 20.45
N THR A 145 -3.50 -7.48 21.16
CA THR A 145 -2.30 -8.22 21.58
C THR A 145 -1.66 -9.04 20.46
N HIS A 146 -2.37 -9.26 19.34
CA HIS A 146 -1.85 -10.00 18.21
C HIS A 146 -0.88 -9.15 17.38
N LYS A 147 0.32 -9.67 17.10
CA LYS A 147 1.40 -8.96 16.39
C LYS A 147 0.94 -8.30 15.07
N TYR A 148 0.00 -8.96 14.38
CA TYR A 148 -0.60 -8.47 13.14
C TYR A 148 -1.38 -7.18 13.34
N THR A 149 -2.26 -7.16 14.33
CA THR A 149 -3.11 -6.00 14.65
C THR A 149 -2.27 -4.81 15.08
N LEU A 150 -1.26 -5.01 15.93
CA LEU A 150 -0.41 -3.92 16.37
C LEU A 150 0.38 -3.30 15.21
N THR A 151 0.93 -4.12 14.31
CA THR A 151 1.63 -3.62 13.11
C THR A 151 0.70 -2.80 12.22
N GLN A 152 -0.52 -3.27 11.99
CA GLN A 152 -1.54 -2.55 11.23
C GLN A 152 -1.91 -1.21 11.89
N LYS A 153 -2.06 -1.19 13.21
CA LYS A 153 -2.38 0.02 13.98
C LYS A 153 -1.27 1.06 13.90
N LEU A 154 -0.01 0.64 14.05
CA LEU A 154 1.15 1.53 13.88
C LEU A 154 1.17 2.17 12.48
N CYS A 155 0.85 1.39 11.44
CA CYS A 155 0.77 1.90 10.07
C CYS A 155 -0.40 2.87 9.86
N ALA A 156 -1.57 2.60 10.45
CA ALA A 156 -2.71 3.50 10.39
C ALA A 156 -2.41 4.84 11.10
N GLU A 157 -1.84 4.79 12.30
CA GLU A 157 -1.39 5.97 13.05
C GLU A 157 -0.36 6.80 12.26
N ALA A 158 0.58 6.13 11.58
CA ALA A 158 1.55 6.80 10.71
C ALA A 158 0.89 7.51 9.52
N SER A 159 -0.16 6.93 8.95
CA SER A 159 -0.96 7.53 7.87
C SER A 159 -1.66 8.81 8.34
N SER A 160 -2.26 8.78 9.53
CA SER A 160 -2.91 9.96 10.16
C SER A 160 -1.90 11.10 10.42
N LEU A 161 -0.70 10.77 10.91
CA LEU A 161 0.38 11.75 11.07
C LEU A 161 0.86 12.31 9.72
N GLY A 162 0.97 11.46 8.70
CA GLY A 162 1.31 11.86 7.34
C GLY A 162 0.28 12.82 6.72
N ALA A 163 -1.01 12.56 6.94
CA ALA A 163 -2.11 13.41 6.51
C ALA A 163 -2.02 14.81 7.15
N LYS A 164 -1.82 14.86 8.47
CA LYS A 164 -1.59 16.12 9.21
C LYS A 164 -0.38 16.87 8.67
N ALA A 165 0.71 16.17 8.35
CA ALA A 165 1.91 16.77 7.79
C ALA A 165 1.72 17.29 6.35
N LYS A 166 0.79 16.71 5.57
CA LYS A 166 0.42 17.23 4.24
C LYS A 166 -0.19 18.63 4.37
N THR A 167 -1.06 18.86 5.36
CA THR A 167 -1.74 20.16 5.57
C THR A 167 -0.80 21.32 5.88
N LEU A 168 0.43 21.05 6.34
CA LEU A 168 1.46 22.09 6.52
C LEU A 168 1.84 22.79 5.21
N LEU A 169 1.52 22.18 4.05
CA LEU A 169 1.72 22.78 2.73
C LEU A 169 0.55 23.68 2.30
N ASP A 170 -0.64 23.47 2.88
CA ASP A 170 -1.90 24.03 2.39
C ASP A 170 -2.39 25.26 3.20
N HIS A 171 -1.76 25.55 4.33
CA HIS A 171 -2.15 26.62 5.25
C HIS A 171 -1.02 27.62 5.52
N PRO A 172 -1.34 28.85 6.01
CA PRO A 172 -0.33 29.74 6.54
C PRO A 172 0.51 29.00 7.58
N ARG A 173 1.83 29.12 7.41
CA ARG A 173 2.85 28.37 8.14
C ARG A 173 2.65 28.49 9.65
N ASN A 174 2.36 27.38 10.33
CA ASN A 174 2.22 27.31 11.78
C ASN A 174 3.41 26.55 12.39
N GLU A 175 4.39 27.30 12.91
CA GLU A 175 5.62 26.74 13.48
C GLU A 175 5.35 25.91 14.74
N GLU A 176 4.45 26.34 15.61
CA GLU A 176 4.12 25.64 16.86
C GLU A 176 3.50 24.27 16.56
N TYR A 177 2.52 24.24 15.66
CA TYR A 177 1.90 23.00 15.19
C TYR A 177 2.93 22.09 14.50
N ALA A 178 3.84 22.64 13.69
CA ALA A 178 4.90 21.87 13.06
C ALA A 178 5.87 21.27 14.09
N ARG A 179 6.20 21.96 15.19
CA ARG A 179 7.04 21.45 16.28
C ARG A 179 6.35 20.34 17.06
N GLU A 180 5.06 20.46 17.31
CA GLU A 180 4.27 19.41 17.96
C GLU A 180 4.21 18.16 17.07
N LEU A 181 3.89 18.33 15.78
CA LEU A 181 3.78 17.24 14.82
C LEU A 181 5.13 16.56 14.58
N PHE A 182 6.22 17.33 14.52
CA PHE A 182 7.59 16.81 14.46
C PHE A 182 7.87 15.80 15.58
N LYS A 183 7.58 16.18 16.84
CA LYS A 183 7.78 15.29 18.00
C LYS A 183 6.93 14.03 17.89
N LYS A 184 5.65 14.17 17.54
CA LYS A 184 4.73 13.03 17.34
C LYS A 184 5.25 12.07 16.27
N CYS A 185 5.75 12.58 15.14
CA CYS A 185 6.33 11.75 14.10
C CYS A 185 7.62 11.03 14.55
N GLN A 186 8.50 11.70 15.29
CA GLN A 186 9.72 11.08 15.82
C GLN A 186 9.41 9.97 16.83
N ASP A 187 8.51 10.24 17.77
CA ASP A 187 8.11 9.25 18.77
C ASP A 187 7.44 8.04 18.11
N HIS A 188 6.62 8.29 17.08
CA HIS A 188 5.96 7.21 16.35
C HIS A 188 6.93 6.41 15.46
N ASP A 189 7.93 7.04 14.84
CA ASP A 189 8.96 6.30 14.09
C ASP A 189 9.77 5.40 15.03
N ARG A 190 10.12 5.90 16.21
CA ARG A 190 10.81 5.13 17.26
C ARG A 190 9.96 3.95 17.75
N ARG A 191 8.65 4.14 17.95
CA ARG A 191 7.71 3.04 18.26
C ARG A 191 7.71 1.99 17.16
N CYS A 192 7.61 2.41 15.89
CA CYS A 192 7.68 1.50 14.75
C CYS A 192 9.01 0.74 14.69
N LYS A 193 10.14 1.42 14.92
CA LYS A 193 11.48 0.80 14.94
C LYS A 193 11.65 -0.20 16.09
N ASN A 194 11.22 0.14 17.30
CA ASN A 194 11.33 -0.75 18.45
C ASN A 194 10.42 -1.98 18.29
N TRP A 195 9.21 -1.77 17.76
CA TRP A 195 8.29 -2.85 17.42
C TRP A 195 8.91 -3.78 16.37
N TRP A 196 9.56 -3.19 15.38
CA TRP A 196 10.28 -3.92 14.36
C TRP A 196 11.39 -4.80 14.93
N GLU A 197 12.29 -4.21 15.71
CA GLU A 197 13.43 -4.92 16.30
C GLU A 197 12.94 -6.04 17.23
N SER A 198 11.95 -5.78 18.08
CA SER A 198 11.39 -6.82 18.97
C SER A 198 10.62 -7.93 18.23
N SER A 199 9.90 -7.60 17.16
CA SER A 199 9.01 -8.57 16.49
C SER A 199 9.70 -9.42 15.43
N PHE A 200 10.80 -8.93 14.86
CA PHE A 200 11.43 -9.51 13.68
C PHE A 200 12.95 -9.74 13.80
N ALA A 201 13.62 -9.34 14.89
CA ALA A 201 15.07 -9.57 15.04
C ALA A 201 15.47 -11.01 15.41
N ASN A 202 14.56 -11.85 15.92
CA ASN A 202 14.90 -13.25 16.20
C ASN A 202 15.18 -14.02 14.90
N THR A 203 16.36 -14.63 14.82
CA THR A 203 16.92 -15.33 13.65
C THR A 203 16.06 -16.49 13.14
N GLN A 204 15.23 -17.10 13.99
CA GLN A 204 14.21 -18.08 13.59
C GLN A 204 13.16 -17.46 12.66
N HIS A 205 12.88 -16.16 12.80
CA HIS A 205 12.10 -15.34 11.86
C HIS A 205 12.94 -14.72 10.71
N ARG A 206 14.19 -15.13 10.50
CA ARG A 206 14.89 -14.97 9.21
C ARG A 206 14.93 -16.29 8.44
N ILE A 207 14.95 -17.43 9.16
CA ILE A 207 15.12 -18.80 8.62
C ILE A 207 13.78 -19.46 8.25
N ALA A 208 12.69 -19.24 9.00
CA ALA A 208 11.36 -19.76 8.64
C ALA A 208 10.76 -19.18 7.33
N TRP A 209 11.46 -18.23 6.70
CA TRP A 209 11.05 -17.42 5.55
C TRP A 209 11.78 -17.85 4.28
N THR A 210 12.80 -18.68 4.47
CA THR A 210 13.52 -19.41 3.42
C THR A 210 13.10 -20.88 3.37
N ASP A 211 12.49 -21.40 4.43
CA ASP A 211 12.19 -22.81 4.52
C ASP A 211 10.90 -23.20 3.80
N ARG A 212 11.00 -24.18 2.89
CA ARG A 212 9.85 -24.75 2.17
C ARG A 212 8.91 -25.55 3.09
N VAL A 213 9.26 -25.70 4.36
CA VAL A 213 8.81 -26.80 5.22
C VAL A 213 7.60 -26.47 6.10
N LEU A 214 7.21 -25.20 6.30
CA LEU A 214 6.15 -24.87 7.25
C LEU A 214 4.98 -24.09 6.62
N GLY A 215 3.96 -24.84 6.17
CA GLY A 215 2.59 -24.34 6.05
C GLY A 215 2.13 -23.81 4.68
N SER A 216 0.85 -23.43 4.62
CA SER A 216 0.19 -22.86 3.43
C SER A 216 0.86 -21.56 2.99
N GLU A 217 0.75 -21.20 1.70
CA GLU A 217 1.36 -19.96 1.16
C GLU A 217 1.00 -18.70 1.95
N HIS A 218 -0.19 -18.66 2.54
CA HIS A 218 -0.68 -17.57 3.39
C HIS A 218 0.25 -17.28 4.58
N ASN A 219 0.73 -18.33 5.26
CA ASN A 219 1.59 -18.18 6.45
C ASN A 219 3.01 -17.70 6.10
N ARG A 220 3.44 -17.85 4.85
CA ARG A 220 4.79 -17.44 4.39
C ARG A 220 4.88 -15.95 4.05
N PHE A 221 3.86 -15.39 3.40
CA PHE A 221 3.95 -14.03 2.84
C PHE A 221 3.25 -12.95 3.67
N GLN A 222 2.30 -13.32 4.53
CA GLN A 222 1.57 -12.36 5.36
C GLN A 222 2.50 -11.45 6.20
N PRO A 223 3.57 -11.95 6.82
CA PRO A 223 4.38 -11.05 7.61
C PRO A 223 5.46 -10.32 6.80
N LEU A 224 5.79 -10.78 5.58
CA LEU A 224 6.57 -9.98 4.64
C LEU A 224 5.79 -8.74 4.20
N MET A 225 4.49 -8.89 3.97
CA MET A 225 3.59 -7.76 3.75
C MET A 225 3.65 -6.79 4.93
N LEU A 226 3.45 -7.28 6.16
CA LEU A 226 3.49 -6.45 7.37
C LEU A 226 4.83 -5.73 7.56
N TRP A 227 5.93 -6.43 7.32
CA TRP A 227 7.28 -5.89 7.36
C TRP A 227 7.40 -4.70 6.39
N ASN A 228 6.99 -4.89 5.14
CA ASN A 228 7.09 -3.81 4.17
C ASN A 228 6.08 -2.68 4.42
N MET A 229 4.90 -2.97 4.98
CA MET A 229 3.95 -1.94 5.44
C MET A 229 4.60 -1.07 6.53
N LEU A 230 5.28 -1.70 7.50
CA LEU A 230 5.94 -0.98 8.59
C LEU A 230 7.13 -0.16 8.08
N LEU A 231 7.93 -0.70 7.15
CA LEU A 231 8.97 0.09 6.46
C LEU A 231 8.38 1.32 5.77
N HIS A 232 7.26 1.15 5.08
CA HIS A 232 6.60 2.27 4.41
C HIS A 232 6.09 3.31 5.42
N ALA A 233 5.43 2.88 6.50
CA ALA A 233 4.99 3.77 7.56
C ALA A 233 6.15 4.62 8.11
N ARG A 234 7.32 4.01 8.33
CA ARG A 234 8.54 4.71 8.77
C ARG A 234 9.08 5.70 7.74
N VAL A 235 9.03 5.35 6.44
CA VAL A 235 9.37 6.29 5.37
C VAL A 235 8.41 7.48 5.39
N LEU A 236 7.11 7.25 5.50
CA LEU A 236 6.11 8.31 5.59
C LEU A 236 6.35 9.24 6.78
N LEU A 237 6.66 8.68 7.96
CA LEU A 237 6.99 9.45 9.15
C LEU A 237 8.23 10.31 8.96
N ASN A 238 9.31 9.75 8.42
CA ASN A 238 10.54 10.52 8.18
C ASN A 238 10.36 11.58 7.08
N MET A 239 9.53 11.33 6.07
CA MET A 239 9.13 12.36 5.12
C MET A 239 8.36 13.50 5.80
N SER A 240 7.45 13.15 6.72
CA SER A 240 6.66 14.09 7.52
C SER A 240 7.54 14.92 8.47
N ILE A 241 8.54 14.30 9.10
CA ILE A 241 9.57 14.98 9.91
C ILE A 241 10.28 16.05 9.08
N VAL A 242 10.78 15.70 7.89
CA VAL A 242 11.45 16.68 7.02
C VAL A 242 10.52 17.81 6.58
N ARG A 243 9.20 17.55 6.38
CA ARG A 243 8.22 18.63 6.12
C ARG A 243 8.09 19.57 7.32
N CYS A 244 8.01 19.02 8.53
CA CYS A 244 7.95 19.81 9.75
C CYS A 244 9.23 20.64 9.93
N VAL A 245 10.41 20.06 9.70
CA VAL A 245 11.70 20.76 9.76
C VAL A 245 11.76 21.91 8.74
N ALA A 246 11.36 21.69 7.49
CA ALA A 246 11.28 22.76 6.51
C ALA A 246 10.33 23.89 6.95
N CYS A 247 9.16 23.54 7.51
CA CYS A 247 8.21 24.49 8.08
C CYS A 247 8.86 25.34 9.20
N ILE A 248 9.64 24.72 10.09
CA ILE A 248 10.26 25.36 11.25
C ILE A 248 11.44 26.29 10.88
N TYR A 249 12.28 25.90 9.91
CA TYR A 249 13.60 26.52 9.71
C TYR A 249 13.71 27.44 8.48
N GLU A 250 12.98 27.17 7.39
CA GLU A 250 13.05 27.95 6.14
C GLU A 250 12.73 29.46 6.30
N PRO A 251 11.87 29.94 7.22
CA PRO A 251 11.61 31.38 7.38
C PRO A 251 12.80 32.15 7.96
N LYS A 252 13.76 31.46 8.60
CA LYS A 252 14.89 32.11 9.29
C LYS A 252 16.06 32.45 8.36
N LYS A 253 15.88 32.39 7.02
CA LYS A 253 16.94 32.39 5.99
C LYS A 253 18.00 31.29 6.17
N ASN A 254 17.78 30.35 7.09
CA ASN A 254 18.62 29.19 7.25
C ASN A 254 18.13 28.11 6.29
N ASP A 255 19.05 27.53 5.52
CA ASP A 255 18.75 26.33 4.75
C ASP A 255 18.42 25.22 5.75
N TYR A 256 17.16 24.80 5.81
CA TYR A 256 16.70 23.74 6.71
C TYR A 256 17.49 22.43 6.52
N LYS A 257 18.15 22.26 5.37
CA LYS A 257 19.01 21.12 5.08
C LYS A 257 20.30 21.09 5.91
N THR A 258 20.69 22.20 6.53
CA THR A 258 21.83 22.25 7.45
C THR A 258 21.47 21.85 8.87
N SER A 259 20.19 21.60 9.17
CA SER A 259 19.74 21.19 10.49
C SER A 259 20.13 19.72 10.77
N THR A 260 20.42 19.41 12.04
CA THR A 260 20.75 18.04 12.46
C THR A 260 19.54 17.12 12.32
N GLU A 261 18.33 17.64 12.55
CA GLU A 261 17.08 16.90 12.41
C GLU A 261 16.79 16.53 10.95
N TYR A 262 17.08 17.43 10.00
CA TYR A 262 17.02 17.11 8.59
C TYR A 262 18.02 15.99 8.24
N ALA A 263 19.28 16.14 8.66
CA ALA A 263 20.33 15.16 8.36
C ALA A 263 19.98 13.76 8.90
N GLN A 264 19.47 13.68 10.14
CA GLN A 264 19.04 12.42 10.75
C GLN A 264 17.87 11.78 9.99
N ALA A 265 16.81 12.53 9.70
CA ALA A 265 15.66 12.01 8.97
C ALA A 265 16.03 11.60 7.54
N PHE A 266 16.94 12.33 6.90
CA PHE A 266 17.45 11.99 5.58
C PHE A 266 18.27 10.69 5.58
N LEU A 267 19.19 10.51 6.54
CA LEU A 267 19.96 9.28 6.68
C LEU A 267 19.06 8.06 6.94
N GLU A 268 18.07 8.22 7.82
CA GLU A 268 17.10 7.16 8.09
C GLU A 268 16.28 6.81 6.84
N LEU A 269 15.82 7.81 6.06
CA LEU A 269 15.16 7.57 4.77
C LEU A 269 16.03 6.75 3.81
N GLN A 270 17.31 7.09 3.67
CA GLN A 270 18.23 6.34 2.81
C GLN A 270 18.38 4.88 3.27
N SER A 271 18.52 4.67 4.58
CA SER A 271 18.58 3.33 5.18
C SER A 271 17.29 2.52 4.91
N LEU A 272 16.13 3.13 5.13
CA LEU A 272 14.82 2.50 4.89
C LEU A 272 14.61 2.13 3.41
N ILE A 273 14.95 3.04 2.49
CA ILE A 273 14.90 2.82 1.04
C ILE A 273 15.81 1.65 0.63
N SER A 274 17.02 1.61 1.19
CA SER A 274 17.95 0.51 0.97
C SER A 274 17.40 -0.82 1.50
N ASN A 275 16.79 -0.82 2.69
CA ASN A 275 16.18 -2.01 3.28
C ASN A 275 15.01 -2.57 2.45
N ILE A 276 14.16 -1.71 1.87
CA ILE A 276 13.10 -2.13 0.93
C ILE A 276 13.74 -2.81 -0.29
N THR A 277 14.78 -2.18 -0.85
CA THR A 277 15.49 -2.68 -2.03
C THR A 277 16.16 -4.04 -1.77
N ILE A 278 16.89 -4.18 -0.66
CA ILE A 278 17.57 -5.41 -0.25
C ILE A 278 16.55 -6.51 0.07
N SER A 279 15.50 -6.16 0.81
CA SER A 279 14.39 -7.06 1.12
C SER A 279 13.80 -7.66 -0.14
N PHE A 280 13.67 -6.86 -1.20
CA PHE A 280 13.25 -7.34 -2.49
C PHE A 280 14.28 -8.26 -3.15
N GLN A 281 15.52 -7.81 -3.32
CA GLN A 281 16.54 -8.57 -4.05
C GLN A 281 16.81 -9.95 -3.45
N GLN A 282 16.86 -10.05 -2.12
CA GLN A 282 17.10 -11.33 -1.43
C GLN A 282 15.97 -12.34 -1.63
N ARG A 283 14.74 -11.86 -1.81
CA ARG A 283 13.56 -12.72 -1.87
C ARG A 283 13.00 -12.88 -3.26
N LYS A 284 13.49 -12.12 -4.24
CA LYS A 284 12.89 -12.03 -5.57
C LYS A 284 12.64 -13.38 -6.22
N GLU A 285 13.53 -14.35 -6.08
CA GLU A 285 13.37 -15.70 -6.66
C GLU A 285 12.39 -16.61 -5.90
N MET A 286 12.06 -16.26 -4.65
CA MET A 286 11.14 -17.01 -3.79
C MET A 286 9.70 -16.48 -3.83
N ILE A 287 9.48 -15.42 -4.61
CA ILE A 287 8.19 -14.76 -4.72
C ILE A 287 7.23 -15.65 -5.52
N SER A 288 6.09 -16.01 -4.94
CA SER A 288 4.92 -16.51 -5.70
C SER A 288 4.07 -15.33 -6.18
N ALA A 289 3.03 -15.57 -6.99
CA ALA A 289 2.10 -14.50 -7.39
C ALA A 289 1.56 -13.72 -6.17
N LEU A 290 1.14 -14.42 -5.11
CA LEU A 290 0.66 -13.79 -3.88
C LEU A 290 1.78 -13.05 -3.14
N GLY A 291 2.99 -13.61 -3.08
CA GLY A 291 4.16 -12.90 -2.52
C GLY A 291 4.49 -11.62 -3.29
N GLY A 292 4.31 -11.63 -4.61
CA GLY A 292 4.56 -10.48 -5.48
C GLY A 292 3.56 -9.38 -5.20
N TYR A 293 2.28 -9.73 -5.03
CA TYR A 293 1.22 -8.80 -4.67
C TYR A 293 1.52 -8.05 -3.37
N PHE A 294 2.08 -8.75 -2.38
CA PHE A 294 2.45 -8.12 -1.12
C PHE A 294 3.67 -7.20 -1.20
N MET A 295 4.46 -7.33 -2.26
CA MET A 295 5.66 -6.52 -2.50
C MET A 295 5.43 -5.37 -3.48
N THR A 296 4.32 -5.34 -4.22
CA THR A 296 4.01 -4.21 -5.10
C THR A 296 3.66 -2.96 -4.31
N TRP A 297 2.86 -3.08 -3.25
CA TRP A 297 2.37 -1.92 -2.50
C TRP A 297 3.48 -1.04 -1.93
N PRO A 298 4.48 -1.58 -1.21
CA PRO A 298 5.60 -0.78 -0.70
C PRO A 298 6.37 -0.05 -1.81
N LEU A 299 6.62 -0.72 -2.94
CA LEU A 299 7.35 -0.13 -4.06
C LEU A 299 6.53 0.95 -4.77
N ALA A 300 5.25 0.68 -5.02
CA ALA A 300 4.34 1.65 -5.64
C ALA A 300 4.16 2.88 -4.75
N LEU A 301 4.06 2.66 -3.44
CA LEU A 301 4.04 3.70 -2.44
C LEU A 301 5.34 4.52 -2.42
N MET A 302 6.51 3.88 -2.50
CA MET A 302 7.78 4.61 -2.62
C MET A 302 7.83 5.48 -3.88
N LEU A 303 7.38 4.96 -5.03
CA LEU A 303 7.34 5.71 -6.28
C LEU A 303 6.43 6.93 -6.23
N SER A 304 5.40 6.92 -5.39
CA SER A 304 4.54 8.09 -5.15
C SER A 304 5.25 9.22 -4.37
N SER A 305 6.43 8.96 -3.79
CA SER A 305 7.19 9.99 -3.08
C SER A 305 7.95 10.90 -4.04
N LYS A 306 7.70 12.22 -3.97
CA LYS A 306 8.49 13.23 -4.69
C LYS A 306 9.98 13.25 -4.32
N ARG A 307 10.40 12.63 -3.21
CA ARG A 307 11.76 12.78 -2.65
C ARG A 307 12.75 11.70 -3.06
N LEU A 308 12.34 10.74 -3.88
CA LEU A 308 13.27 9.76 -4.43
C LEU A 308 14.22 10.39 -5.44
N GLN A 309 15.49 10.01 -5.36
CA GLN A 309 16.44 10.28 -6.44
C GLN A 309 16.01 9.52 -7.70
N GLU A 310 16.39 10.02 -8.87
CA GLU A 310 16.05 9.37 -10.15
C GLU A 310 16.58 7.94 -10.24
N SER A 311 17.79 7.70 -9.73
CA SER A 311 18.39 6.36 -9.60
C SER A 311 17.55 5.43 -8.73
N GLN A 312 17.03 5.91 -7.59
CA GLN A 312 16.16 5.15 -6.69
C GLN A 312 14.80 4.85 -7.33
N ARG A 313 14.23 5.84 -8.04
CA ARG A 313 13.01 5.66 -8.85
C ARG A 313 13.20 4.59 -9.92
N ALA A 314 14.33 4.59 -10.62
CA ALA A 314 14.64 3.59 -11.63
C ALA A 314 14.69 2.18 -11.02
N VAL A 315 15.38 2.01 -9.88
CA VAL A 315 15.42 0.73 -9.15
C VAL A 315 14.02 0.23 -8.78
N PHE A 316 13.20 1.06 -8.15
CA PHE A 316 11.85 0.65 -7.76
C PHE A 316 10.93 0.36 -8.96
N ASN A 317 11.04 1.15 -10.03
CA ASN A 317 10.34 0.87 -11.28
C ASN A 317 10.75 -0.49 -11.85
N ASP A 318 12.03 -0.82 -11.87
CA ASP A 318 12.50 -2.09 -12.41
C ASP A 318 12.12 -3.27 -11.52
N GLN A 319 12.13 -3.10 -10.19
CA GLN A 319 11.60 -4.10 -9.26
C GLN A 319 10.10 -4.35 -9.48
N LEU A 320 9.30 -3.30 -9.64
CA LEU A 320 7.87 -3.44 -9.95
C LEU A 320 7.62 -4.06 -11.32
N LYS A 321 8.38 -3.67 -12.35
CA LYS A 321 8.33 -4.33 -13.66
C LYS A 321 8.68 -5.81 -13.54
N TYR A 322 9.66 -6.16 -12.73
CA TYR A 322 10.03 -7.55 -12.49
C TYR A 322 8.92 -8.31 -11.79
N ILE A 323 8.31 -7.76 -10.73
CA ILE A 323 7.16 -8.39 -10.07
C ILE A 323 6.00 -8.55 -11.05
N GLY A 324 5.66 -7.47 -11.76
CA GLY A 324 4.59 -7.43 -12.74
C GLY A 324 4.80 -8.46 -13.84
N LYS A 325 5.97 -8.48 -14.48
CA LYS A 325 6.30 -9.40 -15.58
C LYS A 325 6.45 -10.84 -15.11
N LYS A 326 7.20 -11.10 -14.03
CA LYS A 326 7.58 -12.46 -13.62
C LYS A 326 6.49 -13.13 -12.80
N TYR A 327 5.84 -12.44 -11.85
CA TYR A 327 4.97 -13.08 -10.87
C TYR A 327 3.50 -12.74 -11.03
N LEU A 328 3.16 -11.46 -11.18
CA LEU A 328 1.77 -11.01 -11.16
C LEU A 328 1.09 -10.97 -12.53
N GLY A 329 1.85 -11.05 -13.63
CA GLY A 329 1.30 -10.83 -14.97
C GLY A 329 0.82 -9.39 -15.21
N ILE A 330 1.17 -8.44 -14.33
CA ILE A 330 0.78 -7.03 -14.43
C ILE A 330 1.73 -6.36 -15.43
N CYS A 331 1.34 -6.35 -16.71
CA CYS A 331 1.97 -5.50 -17.70
C CYS A 331 1.73 -4.02 -17.33
N HIS A 332 2.72 -3.36 -16.72
CA HIS A 332 2.80 -1.91 -16.50
C HIS A 332 1.71 -1.22 -15.65
N ALA A 333 0.61 -1.89 -15.31
CA ALA A 333 -0.64 -1.20 -15.04
C ALA A 333 -0.81 -0.59 -13.63
N PHE A 334 -0.02 -1.02 -12.64
CA PHE A 334 0.02 -0.35 -11.33
C PHE A 334 1.01 0.82 -11.23
N VAL A 335 2.00 0.85 -12.13
CA VAL A 335 3.28 1.54 -11.88
C VAL A 335 3.29 2.95 -12.48
N ALA A 336 2.71 3.11 -13.68
CA ALA A 336 2.57 4.41 -14.33
C ALA A 336 1.52 5.39 -13.72
N PRO A 337 0.46 4.93 -13.01
CA PRO A 337 -0.60 5.83 -12.54
C PRO A 337 -0.43 6.34 -11.09
N MET A 338 0.22 5.56 -10.20
CA MET A 338 0.52 6.02 -8.84
C MET A 338 1.48 7.22 -8.83
N ALA A 339 2.40 7.28 -9.80
CA ALA A 339 3.29 8.41 -10.02
C ALA A 339 2.57 9.68 -10.52
N ARG A 340 1.33 9.56 -11.04
CA ARG A 340 0.55 10.67 -11.64
C ARG A 340 -0.57 11.22 -10.76
N LEU A 341 -0.76 10.69 -9.55
CA LEU A 341 -1.83 11.17 -8.66
C LEU A 341 -1.55 12.54 -8.02
N GLU A 342 -0.30 13.02 -8.04
CA GLU A 342 0.02 14.39 -7.61
C GLU A 342 0.01 15.41 -8.75
N GLU A 343 0.00 14.99 -10.02
CA GLU A 343 -0.09 15.92 -11.15
C GLU A 343 -1.51 16.49 -11.34
N GLN A 344 -2.55 15.81 -10.84
CA GLN A 344 -3.95 16.25 -10.99
C GLN A 344 -4.50 17.07 -9.81
N GLU A 345 -3.80 17.18 -8.68
CA GLU A 345 -4.21 18.04 -7.54
C GLU A 345 -3.58 19.44 -7.56
N GLN A 346 -2.84 19.83 -8.60
CA GLN A 346 -2.30 21.19 -8.74
C GLN A 346 -2.88 21.91 -9.96
N HIS A 347 -3.84 22.81 -9.73
CA HIS A 347 -3.84 24.18 -10.26
C HIS A 347 -4.98 24.97 -9.60
N PRO A 348 -4.65 25.88 -8.67
CA PRO A 348 -4.77 27.29 -9.06
C PRO A 348 -3.55 28.17 -8.71
N PHE A 349 -2.46 27.62 -8.16
CA PHE A 349 -1.26 28.42 -7.89
C PHE A 349 0.00 27.78 -8.48
N GLY A 350 0.82 28.63 -9.08
CA GLY A 350 1.87 28.29 -10.04
C GLY A 350 2.88 27.24 -9.58
N SER A 351 3.43 26.56 -10.58
CA SER A 351 4.52 25.60 -10.50
C SER A 351 5.63 26.00 -9.50
N PRO A 352 6.03 25.13 -8.56
CA PRO A 352 7.37 25.22 -8.02
C PRO A 352 8.32 24.78 -9.14
N LYS A 353 9.02 25.73 -9.76
CA LYS A 353 10.13 25.43 -10.66
C LYS A 353 11.07 24.42 -10.00
N MET A 354 11.30 23.30 -10.69
CA MET A 354 12.31 22.31 -10.33
C MET A 354 13.67 23.00 -10.22
N LEU A 355 14.31 22.90 -9.06
CA LEU A 355 15.68 23.36 -8.81
C LEU A 355 16.55 22.14 -8.55
N TRP A 356 16.93 21.42 -9.61
CA TRP A 356 18.13 20.58 -9.67
C TRP A 356 18.56 20.44 -11.14
N THR A 357 19.34 21.39 -11.64
CA THR A 357 20.40 21.09 -12.60
C THR A 357 21.63 20.74 -11.80
N ALA A 358 22.17 19.54 -11.98
CA ALA A 358 23.49 19.19 -11.49
C ALA A 358 24.52 20.22 -12.00
N PRO A 359 25.57 20.57 -11.25
CA PRO A 359 26.65 21.38 -11.78
C PRO A 359 27.41 20.56 -12.83
N ASN A 360 27.19 20.88 -14.10
CA ASN A 360 28.16 20.57 -15.15
C ASN A 360 29.44 21.36 -14.84
N ARG A 361 30.47 20.66 -14.36
CA ARG A 361 31.87 21.06 -14.56
C ARG A 361 32.72 19.82 -14.80
N VAL A 362 32.85 19.50 -16.08
CA VAL A 362 34.17 19.15 -16.62
C VAL A 362 34.42 20.22 -17.68
N GLU A 363 34.99 21.34 -17.25
CA GLU A 363 35.66 22.26 -18.17
C GLU A 363 36.86 21.50 -18.73
N GLN A 364 36.72 21.01 -19.96
CA GLN A 364 37.85 20.77 -20.83
C GLN A 364 38.42 22.15 -21.18
N TYR A 365 39.66 22.43 -20.76
CA TYR A 365 40.46 23.45 -21.41
C TYR A 365 41.41 22.77 -22.40
N PRO A 366 41.59 23.34 -23.61
CA PRO A 366 42.46 22.79 -24.64
C PRO A 366 43.91 23.27 -24.44
N TYR A 367 44.84 22.36 -24.71
CA TYR A 367 46.30 22.50 -24.90
C TYR A 367 47.12 23.24 -23.84
#